data_AF-D5CQ13-F1
#
_entry.id   AF-D5CQ13-F1
#
_cell.length_a   1.000
_cell.length_b   1.000
_cell.length_c   1.000
_cell.angle_alpha   90.00
_cell.angle_beta   90.00
_cell.angle_gamma   90.00
#
_symmetry.space_group_name_H-M   'P 1'
#
loop_
_entity.id
_entity.type
_entity.pdbx_description
1 polymer ?
#
loop_
_entity_poly.entity_id
_entity_poly.type
_entity_poly.pdbx_seq_one_letter_code
_entity_poly.pdbx_strand_id
1 'polypeptide(L)'
;MLLTEYRLDLVIQALRAALKMEHPSDAVLRHFFQAERIGSNERSLVAETLFGVLRHRLFLDHACTLDDKGQATARRMALAYWVRFGGYNLRELEPLLKPKEAEWLGKVKSIDANALPLSIQAELPEWIVEKLRPQHSDDEILALGRSMQQSAPLDLRVNTLLAGRNEVLQSLQAEGMDAQATPYSPIGIRLKYKPALNKHALFLTGKFEVQDEGSQLLGILLAPKRNDMVVDFCAGAGGKTLMLGAMMNSQGRLYAWDVSEKRLTNLKPRLKRSGLSNVQPQLIAHENDNKVKRLAGKIDRVLVDAPCSGLGTLRRNPDLKFRQSAQSVAELNEKQAAILASAARLLKQGGRLVYATCSLLHEENQAIVQAFLAAHPDFTLVPASDVLRQQHIDLAMGDYLQLTPQYHNTDGFFAAVMERRNA
;
A
#
# COMPACT_ATOMS: atom_id res chain seq x y z
N MET A 1 28.73 7.06 -0.94
CA MET A 1 29.16 6.09 0.09
C MET A 1 30.11 5.12 -0.55
N LEU A 2 31.26 4.80 0.07
CA LEU A 2 32.25 3.91 -0.54
C LEU A 2 31.73 2.46 -0.60
N LEU A 3 31.65 1.89 -1.79
CA LEU A 3 31.25 0.49 -1.97
C LEU A 3 32.49 -0.41 -1.77
N THR A 4 32.31 -1.49 -1.00
CA THR A 4 33.36 -2.47 -0.70
C THR A 4 32.88 -3.86 -1.10
N GLU A 5 33.79 -4.82 -1.25
CA GLU A 5 33.43 -6.23 -1.52
C GLU A 5 32.48 -6.78 -0.45
N TYR A 6 32.76 -6.51 0.83
CA TYR A 6 31.89 -6.85 1.94
C TYR A 6 30.46 -6.32 1.78
N ARG A 7 30.29 -5.04 1.41
CA ARG A 7 28.97 -4.42 1.21
C ARG A 7 28.23 -5.02 0.01
N LEU A 8 28.96 -5.32 -1.06
CA LEU A 8 28.40 -6.01 -2.22
C LEU A 8 27.96 -7.44 -1.87
N ASP A 9 28.74 -8.16 -1.06
CA ASP A 9 28.37 -9.51 -0.63
C ASP A 9 27.10 -9.52 0.25
N LEU A 10 26.94 -8.56 1.16
CA LEU A 10 25.69 -8.40 1.92
C LEU A 10 24.47 -8.19 1.00
N VAL A 11 24.61 -7.33 -0.01
CA VAL A 11 23.56 -7.07 -1.00
C VAL A 11 23.25 -8.33 -1.80
N ILE A 12 24.26 -9.06 -2.25
CA ILE A 12 24.09 -10.31 -3.01
C ILE A 12 23.33 -11.35 -2.18
N GLN A 13 23.68 -11.52 -0.89
CA GLN A 13 23.02 -12.48 -0.01
C GLN A 13 21.54 -12.12 0.21
N ALA A 14 21.24 -10.85 0.50
CA ALA A 14 19.87 -10.38 0.67
C ALA A 14 19.05 -10.55 -0.62
N LEU A 15 19.62 -10.21 -1.78
CA LEU A 15 18.98 -10.38 -3.08
C LEU A 15 18.72 -11.86 -3.40
N ARG A 16 19.68 -12.77 -3.14
CA ARG A 16 19.48 -14.22 -3.34
C ARG A 16 18.30 -14.76 -2.54
N ALA A 17 18.10 -14.26 -1.32
CA ALA A 17 16.97 -14.66 -0.51
C ALA A 17 15.65 -14.07 -1.06
N ALA A 18 15.62 -12.78 -1.37
CA ALA A 18 14.40 -12.11 -1.79
C ALA A 18 13.94 -12.52 -3.19
N LEU A 19 14.84 -12.71 -4.16
CA LEU A 19 14.53 -12.99 -5.57
C LEU A 19 13.76 -14.30 -5.79
N LYS A 20 13.72 -15.19 -4.80
CA LYS A 20 12.89 -16.41 -4.79
C LYS A 20 11.38 -16.12 -4.74
N MET A 21 10.98 -14.94 -4.27
CA MET A 21 9.58 -14.49 -4.18
C MET A 21 8.65 -15.34 -3.28
N GLU A 22 9.19 -16.21 -2.42
CA GLU A 22 8.41 -17.08 -1.52
C GLU A 22 7.70 -16.30 -0.38
N HIS A 23 8.28 -15.18 0.03
CA HIS A 23 7.80 -14.38 1.17
C HIS A 23 7.84 -12.88 0.83
N PRO A 24 7.05 -12.04 1.53
CA PRO A 24 7.16 -10.59 1.41
C PRO A 24 8.59 -10.10 1.63
N SER A 25 9.06 -9.22 0.75
CA SER A 25 10.47 -8.80 0.74
C SER A 25 10.89 -8.04 2.00
N ASP A 26 9.98 -7.32 2.64
CA ASP A 26 10.18 -6.66 3.93
C ASP A 26 10.42 -7.68 5.07
N ALA A 27 9.71 -8.80 5.06
CA ALA A 27 9.88 -9.89 6.01
C ALA A 27 11.22 -10.61 5.81
N VAL A 28 11.60 -10.88 4.54
CA VAL A 28 12.91 -11.47 4.20
C VAL A 28 14.04 -10.56 4.68
N LEU A 29 13.94 -9.27 4.39
CA LEU A 29 14.96 -8.29 4.78
C LEU A 29 15.07 -8.15 6.31
N ARG A 30 13.94 -8.14 7.01
CA ARG A 30 13.92 -8.11 8.48
C ARG A 30 14.62 -9.33 9.07
N HIS A 31 14.33 -10.52 8.56
CA HIS A 31 14.98 -11.75 9.01
C HIS A 31 16.49 -11.72 8.74
N PHE A 32 16.89 -11.29 7.54
CA PHE A 32 18.30 -11.12 7.17
C PHE A 32 19.04 -10.16 8.11
N PHE A 33 18.46 -8.99 8.42
CA PHE A 33 19.07 -8.03 9.36
C PHE A 33 19.17 -8.51 10.81
N GLN A 34 18.28 -9.43 11.22
CA GLN A 34 18.35 -10.06 12.53
C GLN A 34 19.48 -11.09 12.61
N ALA A 35 19.73 -11.82 11.51
CA ALA A 35 20.79 -12.82 11.44
C ALA A 35 22.19 -12.18 11.34
N GLU A 36 22.39 -11.22 10.44
CA GLU A 36 23.73 -10.73 10.07
C GLU A 36 24.31 -9.65 11.01
N ARG A 37 23.54 -9.14 11.99
CA ARG A 37 23.99 -8.10 12.95
C ARG A 37 24.74 -6.90 12.32
N ILE A 38 24.26 -6.43 11.17
CA ILE A 38 24.88 -5.34 10.41
C ILE A 38 24.56 -3.93 10.94
N GLY A 39 25.44 -2.96 10.66
CA GLY A 39 25.31 -1.54 11.00
C GLY A 39 24.21 -0.80 10.21
N SER A 40 23.88 0.42 10.64
CA SER A 40 22.78 1.22 10.05
C SER A 40 23.02 1.62 8.60
N ASN A 41 24.26 1.91 8.23
CA ASN A 41 24.63 2.29 6.86
C ASN A 41 24.50 1.10 5.91
N GLU A 42 24.97 -0.07 6.33
CA GLU A 42 24.85 -1.33 5.58
C GLU A 42 23.39 -1.73 5.41
N ARG A 43 22.57 -1.61 6.47
CA ARG A 43 21.11 -1.84 6.37
C ARG A 43 20.45 -0.94 5.33
N SER A 44 20.83 0.33 5.31
CA SER A 44 20.27 1.30 4.37
C SER A 44 20.66 0.94 2.93
N LEU A 45 21.94 0.65 2.68
CA LEU A 45 22.41 0.18 1.37
C LEU A 45 21.68 -1.07 0.89
N VAL A 46 21.58 -2.09 1.75
CA VAL A 46 20.96 -3.37 1.42
C VAL A 46 19.47 -3.17 1.12
N ALA A 47 18.75 -2.41 1.96
CA ALA A 47 17.34 -2.12 1.75
C ALA A 47 17.11 -1.35 0.45
N GLU A 48 17.84 -0.25 0.23
CA GLU A 48 17.72 0.58 -0.98
C GLU A 48 18.02 -0.21 -2.25
N THR A 49 19.10 -1.01 -2.24
CA THR A 49 19.49 -1.81 -3.40
C THR A 49 18.48 -2.93 -3.65
N LEU A 50 18.02 -3.63 -2.62
CA LEU A 50 17.04 -4.70 -2.76
C LEU A 50 15.73 -4.17 -3.35
N PHE A 51 15.13 -3.15 -2.73
CA PHE A 51 13.87 -2.60 -3.23
C PHE A 51 14.04 -1.90 -4.58
N GLY A 52 15.21 -1.31 -4.85
CA GLY A 52 15.55 -0.76 -6.15
C GLY A 52 15.62 -1.83 -7.25
N VAL A 53 16.29 -2.94 -7.00
CA VAL A 53 16.35 -4.09 -7.92
C VAL A 53 14.97 -4.65 -8.17
N LEU A 54 14.15 -4.87 -7.14
CA LEU A 54 12.79 -5.40 -7.31
C LEU A 54 11.89 -4.46 -8.11
N ARG A 55 12.05 -3.16 -7.91
CA ARG A 55 11.29 -2.15 -8.63
C ARG A 55 11.64 -2.15 -10.12
N HIS A 56 12.92 -2.28 -10.46
CA HIS A 56 13.44 -2.28 -11.82
C HIS A 56 13.75 -3.70 -12.36
N ARG A 57 13.08 -4.72 -11.82
CA ARG A 57 13.47 -6.11 -12.05
C ARG A 57 13.30 -6.52 -13.51
N LEU A 58 12.26 -6.07 -14.20
CA LEU A 58 12.03 -6.49 -15.59
C LEU A 58 13.12 -5.93 -16.52
N PHE A 59 13.50 -4.67 -16.34
CA PHE A 59 14.63 -4.08 -17.05
C PHE A 59 15.93 -4.82 -16.70
N LEU A 60 16.17 -5.09 -15.42
CA LEU A 60 17.40 -5.73 -14.97
C LEU A 60 17.51 -7.18 -15.44
N ASP A 61 16.40 -7.93 -15.46
CA ASP A 61 16.32 -9.28 -16.01
C ASP A 61 16.71 -9.26 -17.49
N HIS A 62 16.12 -8.35 -18.29
CA HIS A 62 16.47 -8.16 -19.70
C HIS A 62 17.95 -7.76 -19.88
N ALA A 63 18.42 -6.77 -19.12
CA ALA A 63 19.78 -6.26 -19.24
C ALA A 63 20.86 -7.29 -18.85
N CYS A 64 20.54 -8.19 -17.89
CA CYS A 64 21.45 -9.22 -17.42
C CYS A 64 21.57 -10.43 -18.34
N THR A 65 20.64 -10.61 -19.29
CA THR A 65 20.62 -11.73 -20.24
C THR A 65 21.06 -11.35 -21.65
N LEU A 66 21.52 -10.12 -21.88
CA LEU A 66 21.96 -9.62 -23.19
C LEU A 66 23.20 -10.31 -23.77
N ASP A 67 24.03 -10.98 -22.96
CA ASP A 67 25.11 -11.81 -23.45
C ASP A 67 24.68 -13.29 -23.50
N ASP A 68 25.05 -14.03 -24.54
CA ASP A 68 24.62 -15.43 -24.85
C ASP A 68 24.90 -16.48 -23.74
N LYS A 69 25.43 -16.08 -22.58
CA LYS A 69 25.72 -16.94 -21.42
C LYS A 69 25.25 -16.35 -20.08
N GLY A 70 24.56 -15.22 -20.08
CA GLY A 70 24.20 -14.47 -18.87
C GLY A 70 22.95 -15.01 -18.17
N GLN A 71 23.10 -15.43 -16.92
CA GLN A 71 21.97 -15.55 -15.99
C GLN A 71 21.80 -14.25 -15.21
N ALA A 72 20.56 -13.86 -14.94
CA ALA A 72 20.22 -12.73 -14.07
C ALA A 72 20.51 -13.03 -12.58
N THR A 73 21.80 -13.23 -12.26
CA THR A 73 22.24 -13.51 -10.89
C THR A 73 22.11 -12.28 -10.00
N ALA A 74 21.95 -12.49 -8.69
CA ALA A 74 21.90 -11.41 -7.70
C ALA A 74 23.07 -10.41 -7.80
N ARG A 75 24.28 -10.88 -8.13
CA ARG A 75 25.45 -10.01 -8.33
C ARG A 75 25.29 -9.12 -9.56
N ARG A 76 24.89 -9.70 -10.70
CA ARG A 76 24.68 -8.92 -11.94
C ARG A 76 23.56 -7.91 -11.73
N MET A 77 22.44 -8.31 -11.13
CA MET A 77 21.34 -7.39 -10.82
C MET A 77 21.78 -6.22 -9.93
N ALA A 78 22.55 -6.48 -8.86
CA ALA A 78 23.05 -5.42 -7.98
C ALA A 78 23.93 -4.41 -8.72
N LEU A 79 24.91 -4.91 -9.49
CA LEU A 79 25.83 -4.05 -10.26
C LEU A 79 25.11 -3.27 -11.36
N ALA A 80 24.23 -3.92 -12.12
CA ALA A 80 23.42 -3.27 -13.15
C ALA A 80 22.50 -2.19 -12.56
N TYR A 81 21.85 -2.47 -11.41
CA TYR A 81 21.04 -1.50 -10.72
C TYR A 81 21.85 -0.28 -10.29
N TRP A 82 23.03 -0.48 -9.67
CA TRP A 82 23.85 0.65 -9.21
C TRP A 82 24.30 1.56 -10.36
N VAL A 83 24.68 1.00 -11.51
CA VAL A 83 25.07 1.79 -12.69
C VAL A 83 23.89 2.49 -13.34
N ARG A 84 22.73 1.82 -13.44
CA ARG A 84 21.60 2.32 -14.21
C ARG A 84 20.67 3.26 -13.45
N PHE A 85 20.48 2.98 -12.15
CA PHE A 85 19.45 3.62 -11.32
C PHE A 85 20.00 4.10 -9.96
N GLY A 86 21.04 3.44 -9.44
CA GLY A 86 21.63 3.77 -8.13
C GLY A 86 22.57 4.98 -8.13
N GLY A 87 22.83 5.58 -9.29
CA GLY A 87 23.65 6.80 -9.42
C GLY A 87 25.16 6.59 -9.36
N TYR A 88 25.64 5.33 -9.37
CA TYR A 88 27.07 5.02 -9.37
C TYR A 88 27.62 5.01 -10.80
N ASN A 89 28.83 5.53 -10.99
CA ASN A 89 29.54 5.41 -12.26
C ASN A 89 30.47 4.19 -12.29
N LEU A 90 30.96 3.81 -13.48
CA LEU A 90 31.80 2.62 -13.65
C LEU A 90 33.12 2.71 -12.87
N ARG A 91 33.71 3.91 -12.72
CA ARG A 91 34.97 4.09 -11.98
C ARG A 91 34.79 3.85 -10.48
N GLU A 92 33.63 4.22 -9.93
CA GLU A 92 33.30 3.95 -8.53
C GLU A 92 33.12 2.46 -8.24
N LEU A 93 32.70 1.68 -9.24
CA LEU A 93 32.51 0.24 -9.12
C LEU A 93 33.73 -0.57 -9.50
N GLU A 94 34.64 -0.01 -10.31
CA GLU A 94 35.84 -0.67 -10.87
C GLU A 94 36.60 -1.55 -9.88
N PRO A 95 36.85 -1.14 -8.61
CA PRO A 95 37.53 -1.99 -7.63
C PRO A 95 36.79 -3.29 -7.28
N LEU A 96 35.49 -3.36 -7.55
CA LEU A 96 34.62 -4.50 -7.26
C LEU A 96 34.38 -5.39 -8.48
N LEU A 97 34.71 -4.92 -9.69
CA LEU A 97 34.32 -5.56 -10.95
C LEU A 97 35.32 -6.65 -11.35
N LYS A 98 34.78 -7.76 -11.85
CA LYS A 98 35.56 -8.73 -12.62
C LYS A 98 35.78 -8.21 -14.04
N PRO A 99 36.84 -8.62 -14.77
CA PRO A 99 37.18 -8.06 -16.09
C PRO A 99 36.03 -8.05 -17.11
N LYS A 100 35.21 -9.12 -17.16
CA LYS A 100 34.05 -9.21 -18.07
C LYS A 100 32.84 -8.40 -17.61
N GLU A 101 32.77 -8.02 -16.34
CA GLU A 101 31.63 -7.26 -15.79
C GLU A 101 31.68 -5.79 -16.23
N ALA A 102 32.87 -5.20 -16.36
CA ALA A 102 33.01 -3.80 -16.78
C ALA A 102 32.49 -3.54 -18.21
N GLU A 103 32.86 -4.39 -19.17
CA GLU A 103 32.38 -4.30 -20.55
C GLU A 103 30.86 -4.49 -20.62
N TRP A 104 30.34 -5.50 -19.93
CA TRP A 104 28.90 -5.77 -19.89
C TRP A 104 28.12 -4.62 -19.24
N LEU A 105 28.59 -4.03 -18.15
CA LEU A 105 27.92 -2.87 -17.52
C LEU A 105 27.91 -1.65 -18.43
N GLY A 106 28.93 -1.50 -19.31
CA GLY A 106 28.91 -0.51 -20.38
C GLY A 106 27.71 -0.70 -21.32
N LYS A 107 27.45 -1.94 -21.75
CA LYS A 107 26.28 -2.30 -22.58
C LYS A 107 24.96 -2.07 -21.85
N VAL A 108 24.87 -2.44 -20.57
CA VAL A 108 23.68 -2.19 -19.73
C VAL A 108 23.35 -0.70 -19.67
N LYS A 109 24.37 0.15 -19.50
CA LYS A 109 24.20 1.60 -19.41
C LYS A 109 23.70 2.22 -20.72
N SER A 110 24.04 1.62 -21.86
CA SER A 110 23.65 2.10 -23.19
C SER A 110 22.29 1.59 -23.69
N ILE A 111 21.59 0.76 -22.93
CA ILE A 111 20.26 0.27 -23.32
C ILE A 111 19.29 1.46 -23.39
N ASP A 112 18.71 1.68 -24.58
CA ASP A 112 17.58 2.58 -24.72
C ASP A 112 16.32 1.92 -24.15
N ALA A 113 15.90 2.39 -22.98
CA ALA A 113 14.71 1.87 -22.32
C ALA A 113 13.43 2.12 -23.12
N ASN A 114 13.37 3.17 -23.96
CA ASN A 114 12.16 3.50 -24.71
C ASN A 114 11.93 2.56 -25.91
N ALA A 115 12.96 1.83 -26.34
CA ALA A 115 12.88 0.85 -27.40
C ALA A 115 12.40 -0.54 -26.92
N LEU A 116 12.25 -0.73 -25.61
CA LEU A 116 11.84 -2.01 -25.02
C LEU A 116 10.31 -2.18 -25.03
N PRO A 117 9.78 -3.41 -24.89
CA PRO A 117 8.34 -3.63 -24.74
C PRO A 117 7.73 -2.85 -23.55
N LEU A 118 6.46 -2.46 -23.66
CA LEU A 118 5.75 -1.67 -22.65
C LEU A 118 5.86 -2.25 -21.24
N SER A 119 5.76 -3.57 -21.09
CA SER A 119 5.90 -4.25 -19.79
C SER A 119 7.24 -3.97 -19.11
N ILE A 120 8.33 -3.92 -19.87
CA ILE A 120 9.66 -3.57 -19.35
C ILE A 120 9.75 -2.08 -19.07
N GLN A 121 9.24 -1.22 -19.97
CA GLN A 121 9.27 0.24 -19.76
C GLN A 121 8.50 0.68 -18.51
N ALA A 122 7.31 0.11 -18.32
CA ALA A 122 6.43 0.39 -17.20
C ALA A 122 6.87 -0.33 -15.91
N GLU A 123 7.78 -1.31 -16.01
CA GLU A 123 8.12 -2.23 -14.92
C GLU A 123 6.89 -3.00 -14.40
N LEU A 124 6.00 -3.41 -15.30
CA LEU A 124 4.80 -4.19 -15.01
C LEU A 124 4.82 -5.49 -15.82
N PRO A 125 4.68 -6.68 -15.19
CA PRO A 125 4.53 -7.95 -15.90
C PRO A 125 3.45 -7.89 -16.99
N GLU A 126 3.65 -8.61 -18.11
CA GLU A 126 2.75 -8.55 -19.27
C GLU A 126 1.29 -8.84 -18.90
N TRP A 127 1.05 -9.81 -18.02
CA TRP A 127 -0.32 -10.14 -17.57
C TRP A 127 -1.01 -8.96 -16.86
N ILE A 128 -0.27 -8.08 -16.17
CA ILE A 128 -0.83 -6.87 -15.55
C ILE A 128 -1.12 -5.83 -16.64
N VAL A 129 -0.21 -5.65 -17.60
CA VAL A 129 -0.42 -4.75 -18.74
C VAL A 129 -1.68 -5.15 -19.51
N GLU A 130 -1.85 -6.43 -19.81
CA GLU A 130 -3.03 -6.99 -20.48
C GLU A 130 -4.33 -6.71 -19.69
N LYS A 131 -4.29 -6.78 -18.35
CA LYS A 131 -5.45 -6.48 -17.50
C LYS A 131 -5.77 -4.98 -17.42
N LEU A 132 -4.81 -4.10 -17.65
CA LEU A 132 -4.99 -2.64 -17.63
C LEU A 132 -5.43 -2.07 -18.98
N ARG A 133 -4.97 -2.66 -20.10
CA ARG A 133 -5.27 -2.22 -21.48
C ARG A 133 -6.76 -1.99 -21.80
N PRO A 134 -7.73 -2.74 -21.24
CA PRO A 134 -9.15 -2.47 -21.52
C PRO A 134 -9.65 -1.10 -21.03
N GLN A 135 -8.96 -0.48 -20.07
CA GLN A 135 -9.38 0.79 -19.45
C GLN A 135 -8.36 1.91 -19.60
N HIS A 136 -7.16 1.60 -20.09
CA HIS A 136 -6.04 2.52 -20.16
C HIS A 136 -5.31 2.35 -21.49
N SER A 137 -4.96 3.47 -22.11
CA SER A 137 -4.02 3.49 -23.22
C SER A 137 -2.61 3.07 -22.77
N ASP A 138 -1.78 2.65 -23.72
CA ASP A 138 -0.38 2.27 -23.46
C ASP A 138 0.41 3.42 -22.81
N ASP A 139 0.13 4.67 -23.18
CA ASP A 139 0.74 5.87 -22.58
C ASP A 139 0.33 6.07 -21.11
N GLU A 140 -0.93 5.83 -20.77
CA GLU A 140 -1.41 5.89 -19.38
C GLU A 140 -0.82 4.77 -18.53
N ILE A 141 -0.71 3.55 -19.08
CA ILE A 141 -0.05 2.41 -18.42
C ILE A 141 1.43 2.73 -18.17
N LEU A 142 2.10 3.31 -19.16
CA LEU A 142 3.50 3.72 -19.02
C LEU A 142 3.67 4.80 -17.95
N ALA A 143 2.81 5.82 -17.94
CA ALA A 143 2.83 6.88 -16.92
C ALA A 143 2.58 6.32 -15.51
N LEU A 144 1.60 5.43 -15.36
CA LEU A 144 1.32 4.71 -14.12
C LEU A 144 2.53 3.91 -13.66
N GLY A 145 3.09 3.07 -14.52
CA GLY A 145 4.26 2.25 -14.22
C GLY A 145 5.47 3.09 -13.78
N ARG A 146 5.78 4.16 -14.53
CA ARG A 146 6.85 5.11 -14.16
C ARG A 146 6.62 5.77 -12.81
N SER A 147 5.38 6.13 -12.48
CA SER A 147 5.06 6.70 -11.16
C SER A 147 5.24 5.70 -10.02
N MET A 148 4.96 4.41 -10.26
CA MET A 148 5.17 3.33 -9.29
C MET A 148 6.64 2.96 -9.10
N GLN A 149 7.49 3.33 -10.05
CA GLN A 149 8.94 3.26 -9.91
C GLN A 149 9.51 4.40 -9.04
N GLN A 150 8.70 5.34 -8.57
CA GLN A 150 9.18 6.35 -7.63
C GLN A 150 9.01 5.87 -6.19
N SER A 151 9.87 6.37 -5.29
CA SER A 151 9.76 6.07 -3.87
C SER A 151 8.54 6.79 -3.30
N ALA A 152 7.64 6.07 -2.63
CA ALA A 152 6.47 6.68 -2.00
C ALA A 152 6.86 7.73 -0.94
N PRO A 153 6.16 8.87 -0.83
CA PRO A 153 6.28 9.77 0.30
C PRO A 153 5.91 9.08 1.62
N LEU A 154 6.36 9.66 2.72
CA LEU A 154 5.99 9.24 4.07
C LEU A 154 4.84 10.12 4.57
N ASP A 155 3.65 9.54 4.57
CA ASP A 155 2.45 10.22 5.06
C ASP A 155 2.12 9.75 6.48
N LEU A 156 1.73 10.73 7.30
CA LEU A 156 1.26 10.57 8.67
C LEU A 156 -0.22 10.90 8.69
N ARG A 157 -0.96 10.17 9.51
CA ARG A 157 -2.33 10.50 9.90
C ARG A 157 -2.34 10.98 11.33
N VAL A 158 -2.78 12.22 11.55
CA VAL A 158 -2.96 12.78 12.89
C VAL A 158 -4.12 12.09 13.60
N ASN A 159 -3.93 11.77 14.87
CA ASN A 159 -4.98 11.28 15.75
C ASN A 159 -5.77 12.48 16.28
N THR A 160 -6.89 12.79 15.63
CA THR A 160 -7.74 13.96 15.95
C THR A 160 -8.38 13.89 17.34
N LEU A 161 -8.34 12.74 18.02
CA LEU A 161 -8.77 12.63 19.41
C LEU A 161 -7.77 13.28 20.37
N LEU A 162 -6.49 13.30 20.01
CA LEU A 162 -5.40 13.71 20.91
C LEU A 162 -4.74 15.04 20.52
N ALA A 163 -4.78 15.41 19.23
CA ALA A 163 -4.13 16.63 18.73
C ALA A 163 -4.78 17.13 17.43
N GLY A 164 -4.62 18.43 17.15
CA GLY A 164 -4.99 19.03 15.86
C GLY A 164 -3.91 18.83 14.80
N ARG A 165 -4.27 18.80 13.51
CA ARG A 165 -3.29 18.67 12.40
C ARG A 165 -2.22 19.76 12.46
N ASN A 166 -2.63 21.01 12.64
CA ASN A 166 -1.71 22.14 12.65
C ASN A 166 -0.74 22.12 13.84
N GLU A 167 -1.20 21.65 15.02
CA GLU A 167 -0.35 21.46 16.20
C GLU A 167 0.76 20.44 15.90
N VAL A 168 0.41 19.27 15.37
CA VAL A 168 1.39 18.23 15.03
C VAL A 168 2.34 18.71 13.93
N LEU A 169 1.81 19.38 12.91
CA LEU A 169 2.62 19.92 11.81
C LEU A 169 3.65 20.94 12.31
N GLN A 170 3.23 21.90 13.13
CA GLN A 170 4.14 22.91 13.70
C GLN A 170 5.20 22.27 14.59
N SER A 171 4.83 21.26 15.39
CA SER A 171 5.80 20.53 16.23
C SER A 171 6.87 19.83 15.38
N LEU A 172 6.47 19.16 14.28
CA LEU A 172 7.43 18.50 13.38
C LEU A 172 8.34 19.51 12.67
N GLN A 173 7.79 20.64 12.24
CA GLN A 173 8.56 21.71 11.59
C GLN A 173 9.54 22.39 12.56
N ALA A 174 9.16 22.59 13.83
CA ALA A 174 10.03 23.13 14.86
C ALA A 174 11.23 22.21 15.18
N GLU A 175 11.08 20.90 14.96
CA GLU A 175 12.16 19.90 15.03
C GLU A 175 13.01 19.85 13.75
N GLY A 176 12.77 20.74 12.78
CA GLY A 176 13.51 20.83 11.52
C GLY A 176 13.08 19.80 10.47
N MET A 177 11.94 19.13 10.63
CA MET A 177 11.44 18.20 9.62
C MET A 177 10.77 18.96 8.47
N ASP A 178 11.12 18.57 7.24
CA ASP A 178 10.44 19.02 6.02
C ASP A 178 9.06 18.33 5.93
N ALA A 179 8.08 18.96 6.58
CA ALA A 179 6.72 18.49 6.78
C ALA A 179 5.72 19.49 6.22
N GLN A 180 4.71 19.00 5.50
CA GLN A 180 3.62 19.79 4.94
C GLN A 180 2.28 19.09 5.14
N ALA A 181 1.18 19.86 5.15
CA ALA A 181 -0.15 19.26 5.11
C ALA A 181 -0.32 18.48 3.79
N THR A 182 -1.01 17.33 3.87
CA THR A 182 -1.39 16.61 2.65
C THR A 182 -2.48 17.38 1.89
N PRO A 183 -2.51 17.33 0.54
CA PRO A 183 -3.44 18.13 -0.27
C PRO A 183 -4.91 17.74 -0.11
N TYR A 184 -5.22 16.46 0.10
CA TYR A 184 -6.58 15.93 0.11
C TYR A 184 -7.04 15.54 1.52
N SER A 185 -6.22 14.82 2.29
CA SER A 185 -6.63 14.41 3.65
C SER A 185 -6.59 15.61 4.62
N PRO A 186 -7.71 15.97 5.28
CA PRO A 186 -7.75 17.06 6.26
C PRO A 186 -6.97 16.74 7.54
N ILE A 187 -6.55 15.49 7.73
CA ILE A 187 -5.83 15.00 8.92
C ILE A 187 -4.45 14.42 8.58
N GLY A 188 -4.01 14.59 7.33
CA GLY A 188 -2.74 14.07 6.85
C GLY A 188 -1.59 15.08 6.89
N ILE A 189 -0.38 14.58 7.14
CA ILE A 189 0.89 15.32 7.03
C ILE A 189 1.83 14.50 6.15
N ARG A 190 2.44 15.12 5.15
CA ARG A 190 3.46 14.50 4.29
C ARG A 190 4.84 14.98 4.69
N LEU A 191 5.74 14.02 4.91
CA LEU A 191 7.17 14.27 5.09
C LEU A 191 7.89 14.06 3.77
N LYS A 192 8.77 15.00 3.40
CA LYS A 192 9.61 14.87 2.19
C LYS A 192 10.62 13.74 2.34
N TYR A 193 11.20 13.61 3.53
CA TYR A 193 12.18 12.58 3.87
C TYR A 193 11.55 11.48 4.73
N LYS A 194 12.28 10.38 4.93
CA LYS A 194 11.82 9.20 5.69
C LYS A 194 12.58 9.04 7.01
N PRO A 195 12.44 9.97 7.99
CA PRO A 195 13.10 9.84 9.28
C PRO A 195 12.57 8.62 10.04
N ALA A 196 13.35 8.14 11.01
CA ALA A 196 12.93 7.06 11.89
C ALA A 196 11.91 7.58 12.92
N LEU A 197 10.62 7.35 12.68
CA LEU A 197 9.53 7.88 13.52
C LEU A 197 9.11 6.97 14.67
N ASN A 198 9.57 5.72 14.70
CA ASN A 198 9.16 4.72 15.69
C ASN A 198 9.51 5.09 17.14
N LYS A 199 10.48 5.98 17.34
CA LYS A 199 10.89 6.50 18.66
C LYS A 199 10.49 7.96 18.89
N HIS A 200 9.79 8.58 17.94
CA HIS A 200 9.40 9.97 18.01
C HIS A 200 8.40 10.21 19.14
N ALA A 201 8.53 11.31 19.90
CA ALA A 201 7.67 11.59 21.05
C ALA A 201 6.18 11.62 20.69
N LEU A 202 5.82 12.31 19.60
CA LEU A 202 4.45 12.37 19.09
C LEU A 202 3.90 10.99 18.63
N PHE A 203 4.77 10.10 18.12
CA PHE A 203 4.36 8.74 17.76
C PHE A 203 4.12 7.87 19.00
N LEU A 204 5.03 7.95 19.98
CA LEU A 204 4.94 7.21 21.23
C LEU A 204 3.71 7.61 22.06
N THR A 205 3.33 8.89 22.00
CA THR A 205 2.12 9.43 22.62
C THR A 205 0.86 9.27 21.76
N GLY A 206 0.96 8.60 20.61
CA GLY A 206 -0.18 8.28 19.75
C GLY A 206 -0.83 9.46 19.03
N LYS A 207 -0.14 10.62 18.96
CA LYS A 207 -0.63 11.83 18.26
C LYS A 207 -0.65 11.66 16.74
N PHE A 208 0.12 10.73 16.17
CA PHE A 208 0.00 10.33 14.77
C PHE A 208 0.29 8.85 14.54
N GLU A 209 -0.16 8.34 13.40
CA GLU A 209 0.18 7.02 12.84
C GLU A 209 0.78 7.18 11.44
N VAL A 210 1.63 6.26 11.00
CA VAL A 210 2.10 6.22 9.60
C VAL A 210 1.00 5.60 8.75
N GLN A 211 0.49 6.34 7.76
CA GLN A 211 -0.56 5.88 6.85
C GLN A 211 -0.60 6.74 5.59
N ASP A 212 -0.59 6.10 4.41
CA ASP A 212 -0.74 6.76 3.11
C ASP A 212 -2.01 7.63 3.06
N GLU A 213 -1.90 8.82 2.49
CA GLU A 213 -3.03 9.75 2.33
C GLU A 213 -4.25 9.10 1.67
N GLY A 214 -4.06 8.30 0.62
CA GLY A 214 -5.16 7.62 -0.07
C GLY A 214 -5.89 6.66 0.86
N SER A 215 -5.15 5.96 1.72
CA SER A 215 -5.72 5.07 2.75
C SER A 215 -6.53 5.82 3.82
N GLN A 216 -6.18 7.09 4.09
CA GLN A 216 -6.94 7.95 4.99
C GLN A 216 -8.29 8.32 4.35
N LEU A 217 -8.30 8.69 3.07
CA LEU A 217 -9.53 9.04 2.33
C LEU A 217 -10.58 7.92 2.37
N LEU A 218 -10.16 6.64 2.31
CA LEU A 218 -11.07 5.49 2.44
C LEU A 218 -11.87 5.50 3.75
N GLY A 219 -11.23 5.86 4.86
CA GLY A 219 -11.91 5.99 6.15
C GLY A 219 -12.85 7.19 6.21
N ILE A 220 -12.50 8.29 5.52
CA ILE A 220 -13.31 9.51 5.45
C ILE A 220 -14.62 9.25 4.70
N LEU A 221 -14.57 8.48 3.60
CA LEU A 221 -15.76 8.11 2.83
C LEU A 221 -16.83 7.38 3.67
N LEU A 222 -16.40 6.63 4.69
CA LEU A 222 -17.33 5.94 5.58
C LEU A 222 -18.17 6.93 6.42
N ALA A 223 -17.60 8.10 6.73
CA ALA A 223 -18.24 9.17 7.51
C ALA A 223 -19.04 8.65 8.73
N PRO A 224 -18.39 7.92 9.67
CA PRO A 224 -19.06 7.49 10.89
C PRO A 224 -19.38 8.69 11.79
N LYS A 225 -20.52 8.61 12.48
CA LYS A 225 -20.95 9.60 13.46
C LYS A 225 -20.64 9.13 14.87
N ARG A 226 -20.68 10.07 15.82
CA ARG A 226 -20.66 9.73 17.25
C ARG A 226 -21.85 8.84 17.56
N ASN A 227 -21.62 7.82 18.40
CA ASN A 227 -22.61 6.83 18.83
C ASN A 227 -23.05 5.80 17.79
N ASP A 228 -22.53 5.84 16.55
CA ASP A 228 -22.75 4.77 15.57
C ASP A 228 -22.20 3.43 16.09
N MET A 229 -22.85 2.34 15.67
CA MET A 229 -22.27 1.01 15.62
C MET A 229 -21.56 0.83 14.27
N VAL A 230 -20.24 0.64 14.32
CA VAL A 230 -19.37 0.58 13.15
C VAL A 230 -18.60 -0.73 13.14
N VAL A 231 -18.43 -1.33 11.95
CA VAL A 231 -17.59 -2.52 11.75
C VAL A 231 -16.50 -2.22 10.73
N ASP A 232 -15.25 -2.39 11.12
CA ASP A 232 -14.11 -2.53 10.21
C ASP A 232 -13.89 -4.04 9.99
N PHE A 233 -14.38 -4.56 8.86
CA PHE A 233 -14.56 -6.00 8.63
C PHE A 233 -13.24 -6.74 8.34
N CYS A 234 -12.23 -6.01 7.86
CA CYS A 234 -10.90 -6.52 7.51
C CYS A 234 -9.84 -5.61 8.13
N ALA A 235 -9.91 -5.43 9.45
CA ALA A 235 -9.20 -4.39 10.18
C ALA A 235 -7.66 -4.48 10.09
N GLY A 236 -7.10 -5.66 9.85
CA GLY A 236 -5.66 -5.85 9.77
C GLY A 236 -4.97 -5.45 11.07
N ALA A 237 -3.92 -4.62 10.95
CA ALA A 237 -3.25 -4.03 12.10
C ALA A 237 -3.99 -2.80 12.69
N GLY A 238 -5.22 -2.54 12.24
CA GLY A 238 -6.15 -1.53 12.74
C GLY A 238 -5.82 -0.09 12.35
N GLY A 239 -5.11 0.13 11.24
CA GLY A 239 -4.83 1.50 10.77
C GLY A 239 -6.12 2.30 10.61
N LYS A 240 -7.05 1.81 9.79
CA LYS A 240 -8.34 2.47 9.54
C LYS A 240 -9.26 2.41 10.76
N THR A 241 -9.29 1.29 11.50
CA THR A 241 -9.99 1.20 12.79
C THR A 241 -9.66 2.37 13.73
N LEU A 242 -8.37 2.67 13.95
CA LEU A 242 -7.98 3.74 14.87
C LEU A 242 -8.43 5.12 14.36
N MET A 243 -8.44 5.32 13.04
CA MET A 243 -8.97 6.53 12.42
C MET A 243 -10.47 6.68 12.66
N LEU A 244 -11.24 5.62 12.38
CA LEU A 244 -12.69 5.61 12.58
C LEU A 244 -13.05 5.87 14.05
N GLY A 245 -12.32 5.25 14.99
CA GLY A 245 -12.51 5.50 16.41
C GLY A 245 -12.28 6.96 16.81
N ALA A 246 -11.26 7.61 16.24
CA ALA A 246 -11.00 9.03 16.46
C ALA A 246 -12.09 9.93 15.84
N MET A 247 -12.57 9.61 14.63
CA MET A 247 -13.70 10.33 14.00
C MET A 247 -15.00 10.22 14.82
N MET A 248 -15.22 9.06 15.45
CA MET A 248 -16.33 8.82 16.38
C MET A 248 -16.11 9.47 17.76
N ASN A 249 -15.01 10.20 17.96
CA ASN A 249 -14.61 10.80 19.23
C ASN A 249 -14.58 9.80 20.41
N SER A 250 -14.15 8.56 20.15
CA SER A 250 -14.19 7.45 21.10
C SER A 250 -15.58 7.15 21.69
N GLN A 251 -16.67 7.45 20.96
CA GLN A 251 -18.05 7.16 21.36
C GLN A 251 -18.66 6.05 20.49
N GLY A 252 -19.82 5.50 20.87
CA GLY A 252 -20.46 4.39 20.15
C GLY A 252 -19.74 3.05 20.30
N ARG A 253 -19.84 2.19 19.28
CA ARG A 253 -19.19 0.87 19.27
C ARG A 253 -18.47 0.66 17.94
N LEU A 254 -17.18 0.39 17.99
CA LEU A 254 -16.38 0.08 16.81
C LEU A 254 -15.82 -1.34 16.90
N TYR A 255 -16.33 -2.25 16.09
CA TYR A 255 -15.82 -3.62 15.98
C TYR A 255 -14.69 -3.66 14.96
N ALA A 256 -13.55 -4.22 15.36
CA ALA A 256 -12.40 -4.42 14.49
C ALA A 256 -12.21 -5.92 14.27
N TRP A 257 -12.63 -6.41 13.10
CA TRP A 257 -12.64 -7.82 12.78
C TRP A 257 -11.50 -8.20 11.84
N ASP A 258 -10.90 -9.36 12.08
CA ASP A 258 -9.94 -9.98 11.19
C ASP A 258 -9.95 -11.50 11.43
N VAL A 259 -9.52 -12.27 10.43
CA VAL A 259 -9.29 -13.71 10.54
C VAL A 259 -7.89 -14.06 11.08
N SER A 260 -6.99 -13.07 11.15
CA SER A 260 -5.61 -13.22 11.60
C SER A 260 -5.42 -12.67 13.01
N GLU A 261 -5.23 -13.57 13.97
CA GLU A 261 -4.89 -13.21 15.35
C GLU A 261 -3.58 -12.42 15.44
N LYS A 262 -2.59 -12.75 14.59
CA LYS A 262 -1.31 -12.02 14.51
C LYS A 262 -1.54 -10.54 14.15
N ARG A 263 -2.42 -10.24 13.19
CA ARG A 263 -2.73 -8.86 12.79
C ARG A 263 -3.45 -8.10 13.91
N LEU A 264 -4.44 -8.71 14.57
CA LEU A 264 -5.13 -8.12 15.73
C LEU A 264 -4.20 -7.90 16.92
N THR A 265 -3.22 -8.78 17.14
CA THR A 265 -2.21 -8.61 18.19
C THR A 265 -1.36 -7.37 17.93
N ASN A 266 -1.05 -7.05 16.68
CA ASN A 266 -0.34 -5.82 16.31
C ASN A 266 -1.17 -4.54 16.53
N LEU A 267 -2.51 -4.64 16.58
CA LEU A 267 -3.38 -3.51 16.91
C LEU A 267 -3.31 -3.15 18.40
N LYS A 268 -3.18 -4.12 19.32
CA LYS A 268 -3.17 -3.89 20.78
C LYS A 268 -2.24 -2.75 21.25
N PRO A 269 -0.94 -2.71 20.89
CA PRO A 269 -0.06 -1.63 21.32
C PRO A 269 -0.42 -0.27 20.70
N ARG A 270 -0.98 -0.27 19.47
CA ARG A 270 -1.44 0.96 18.80
C ARG A 270 -2.70 1.51 19.45
N LEU A 271 -3.63 0.63 19.83
CA LEU A 271 -4.84 0.97 20.56
C LEU A 271 -4.52 1.55 21.95
N LYS A 272 -3.55 0.97 22.67
CA LYS A 272 -3.13 1.47 23.99
C LYS A 272 -2.70 2.94 23.96
N ARG A 273 -1.99 3.37 22.92
CA ARG A 273 -1.53 4.76 22.77
C ARG A 273 -2.53 5.68 22.07
N SER A 274 -3.58 5.16 21.43
CA SER A 274 -4.50 6.00 20.65
C SER A 274 -5.51 6.78 21.51
N GLY A 275 -5.65 6.42 22.78
CA GLY A 275 -6.64 7.01 23.70
C GLY A 275 -8.07 6.51 23.48
N LEU A 276 -8.27 5.50 22.63
CA LEU A 276 -9.60 4.98 22.30
C LEU A 276 -10.06 3.95 23.33
N SER A 277 -11.34 4.01 23.68
CA SER A 277 -12.02 3.07 24.58
C SER A 277 -13.21 2.35 23.93
N ASN A 278 -13.68 2.80 22.76
CA ASN A 278 -14.87 2.25 22.07
C ASN A 278 -14.57 1.10 21.08
N VAL A 279 -13.30 0.68 20.96
CA VAL A 279 -12.87 -0.33 19.99
C VAL A 279 -12.94 -1.73 20.59
N GLN A 280 -13.53 -2.66 19.85
CA GLN A 280 -13.63 -4.08 20.19
C GLN A 280 -12.92 -4.92 19.12
N PRO A 281 -11.61 -5.21 19.28
CA PRO A 281 -10.91 -6.15 18.43
C PRO A 281 -11.45 -7.57 18.64
N GLN A 282 -11.90 -8.23 17.57
CA GLN A 282 -12.43 -9.58 17.66
C GLN A 282 -11.96 -10.43 16.48
N LEU A 283 -11.46 -11.64 16.80
CA LEU A 283 -11.16 -12.65 15.80
C LEU A 283 -12.46 -13.26 15.27
N ILE A 284 -12.59 -13.35 13.94
CA ILE A 284 -13.64 -14.11 13.26
C ILE A 284 -13.01 -15.30 12.54
N ALA A 285 -13.67 -16.44 12.48
CA ALA A 285 -13.13 -17.60 11.78
C ALA A 285 -13.14 -17.42 10.25
N HIS A 286 -14.20 -16.81 9.74
CA HIS A 286 -14.45 -16.55 8.32
C HIS A 286 -15.55 -15.49 8.18
N GLU A 287 -15.84 -15.04 6.97
CA GLU A 287 -16.84 -14.00 6.69
C GLU A 287 -18.26 -14.38 7.13
N ASN A 288 -18.58 -15.68 7.25
CA ASN A 288 -19.87 -16.17 7.77
C ASN A 288 -19.94 -16.50 9.29
N ASP A 289 -18.99 -16.00 10.09
CA ASP A 289 -18.88 -16.29 11.55
C ASP A 289 -20.18 -15.94 12.31
N ASN A 290 -20.45 -16.65 13.41
CA ASN A 290 -21.63 -16.41 14.25
C ASN A 290 -21.74 -14.96 14.77
N LYS A 291 -20.63 -14.25 14.96
CA LYS A 291 -20.63 -12.83 15.34
C LYS A 291 -21.28 -11.95 14.27
N VAL A 292 -21.06 -12.26 12.99
CA VAL A 292 -21.68 -11.58 11.85
C VAL A 292 -23.20 -11.77 11.91
N LYS A 293 -23.65 -13.02 12.09
CA LYS A 293 -25.09 -13.34 12.19
C LYS A 293 -25.77 -12.61 13.34
N ARG A 294 -25.12 -12.51 14.50
CA ARG A 294 -25.65 -11.82 15.69
C ARG A 294 -25.84 -10.31 15.51
N LEU A 295 -25.06 -9.70 14.63
CA LEU A 295 -25.08 -8.26 14.32
C LEU A 295 -25.80 -7.91 13.02
N ALA A 296 -26.43 -8.89 12.35
CA ALA A 296 -27.20 -8.66 11.14
C ALA A 296 -28.29 -7.59 11.36
N GLY A 297 -28.36 -6.62 10.45
CA GLY A 297 -29.33 -5.51 10.49
C GLY A 297 -29.16 -4.49 11.62
N LYS A 298 -28.03 -4.46 12.34
CA LYS A 298 -27.82 -3.61 13.52
C LYS A 298 -26.75 -2.53 13.35
N ILE A 299 -25.95 -2.61 12.28
CA ILE A 299 -24.76 -1.77 12.10
C ILE A 299 -25.10 -0.54 11.25
N ASP A 300 -24.61 0.62 11.66
CA ASP A 300 -24.80 1.90 10.95
C ASP A 300 -23.85 2.03 9.77
N ARG A 301 -22.58 1.67 10.00
CA ARG A 301 -21.49 1.84 9.03
C ARG A 301 -20.59 0.60 8.98
N VAL A 302 -20.26 0.14 7.79
CA VAL A 302 -19.32 -0.97 7.58
C VAL A 302 -18.23 -0.55 6.61
N LEU A 303 -16.98 -0.75 7.00
CA LEU A 303 -15.82 -0.64 6.12
C LEU A 303 -15.32 -2.04 5.76
N VAL A 304 -15.16 -2.29 4.47
CA VAL A 304 -14.54 -3.48 3.90
C VAL A 304 -13.29 -3.03 3.16
N ASP A 305 -12.16 -3.00 3.86
CA ASP A 305 -10.82 -2.87 3.26
C ASP A 305 -10.36 -4.27 2.82
N ALA A 306 -10.81 -4.68 1.63
CA ALA A 306 -10.80 -6.08 1.24
C ALA A 306 -9.37 -6.60 0.99
N PRO A 307 -9.09 -7.89 1.31
CA PRO A 307 -7.87 -8.52 0.84
C PRO A 307 -7.84 -8.49 -0.69
N CYS A 308 -6.76 -7.96 -1.25
CA CYS A 308 -6.58 -7.75 -2.68
C CYS A 308 -5.12 -8.00 -3.10
N SER A 309 -4.86 -7.88 -4.40
CA SER A 309 -3.55 -8.10 -5.01
C SER A 309 -2.47 -7.15 -4.47
N GLY A 310 -2.89 -5.96 -4.04
CA GLY A 310 -2.02 -4.90 -3.54
C GLY A 310 -1.23 -4.17 -4.62
N LEU A 311 -1.59 -4.34 -5.90
CA LEU A 311 -0.91 -3.75 -7.06
C LEU A 311 -0.93 -2.22 -7.08
N GLY A 312 -1.81 -1.57 -6.32
CA GLY A 312 -1.77 -0.13 -6.11
C GLY A 312 -0.58 0.34 -5.27
N THR A 313 0.07 -0.55 -4.50
CA THR A 313 1.11 -0.20 -3.52
C THR A 313 2.54 -0.51 -4.00
N LEU A 314 2.76 -0.72 -5.30
CA LEU A 314 4.06 -1.15 -5.84
C LEU A 314 5.23 -0.19 -5.54
N ARG A 315 4.95 1.11 -5.34
CA ARG A 315 5.97 2.08 -4.90
C ARG A 315 6.52 1.80 -3.49
N ARG A 316 5.78 1.04 -2.68
CA ARG A 316 6.16 0.58 -1.32
C ARG A 316 6.58 -0.89 -1.33
N ASN A 317 5.84 -1.74 -2.04
CA ASN A 317 6.03 -3.20 -2.06
C ASN A 317 6.19 -3.69 -3.51
N PRO A 318 7.34 -3.41 -4.17
CA PRO A 318 7.53 -3.72 -5.59
C PRO A 318 7.57 -5.22 -5.90
N ASP A 319 7.73 -6.08 -4.89
CA ASP A 319 7.67 -7.54 -5.04
C ASP A 319 6.26 -8.05 -5.35
N LEU A 320 5.20 -7.31 -4.98
CA LEU A 320 3.83 -7.78 -5.17
C LEU A 320 3.51 -8.11 -6.63
N LYS A 321 4.02 -7.35 -7.60
CA LYS A 321 3.80 -7.64 -9.02
C LYS A 321 4.35 -9.00 -9.48
N PHE A 322 5.30 -9.58 -8.76
CA PHE A 322 5.88 -10.90 -9.06
C PHE A 322 5.35 -12.03 -8.16
N ARG A 323 4.76 -11.69 -7.01
CA ARG A 323 4.14 -12.67 -6.11
C ARG A 323 2.66 -12.91 -6.44
N GLN A 324 2.07 -12.09 -7.29
CA GLN A 324 0.72 -12.25 -7.80
C GLN A 324 0.71 -12.91 -9.18
N SER A 325 -0.39 -13.59 -9.50
CA SER A 325 -0.69 -14.15 -10.80
C SER A 325 -2.16 -13.88 -11.15
N ALA A 326 -2.52 -14.06 -12.42
CA ALA A 326 -3.93 -13.97 -12.82
C ALA A 326 -4.83 -14.94 -12.03
N GLN A 327 -4.32 -16.12 -11.68
CA GLN A 327 -5.04 -17.09 -10.85
C GLN A 327 -5.22 -16.59 -9.42
N SER A 328 -4.17 -16.07 -8.77
CA SER A 328 -4.29 -15.57 -7.40
C SER A 328 -5.24 -14.38 -7.30
N VAL A 329 -5.32 -13.54 -8.34
CA VAL A 329 -6.30 -12.46 -8.45
C VAL A 329 -7.72 -13.01 -8.57
N ALA A 330 -7.95 -14.05 -9.37
CA ALA A 330 -9.28 -14.68 -9.47
C ALA A 330 -9.77 -15.24 -8.12
N GLU A 331 -8.89 -15.92 -7.37
CA GLU A 331 -9.18 -16.42 -6.02
C GLU A 331 -9.49 -15.28 -5.03
N LEU A 332 -8.80 -14.14 -5.17
CA LEU A 332 -9.08 -12.93 -4.38
C LEU A 332 -10.45 -12.34 -4.72
N ASN A 333 -10.85 -12.31 -6.00
CA ASN A 333 -12.15 -11.78 -6.42
C ASN A 333 -13.31 -12.56 -5.78
N GLU A 334 -13.24 -13.89 -5.76
CA GLU A 334 -14.26 -14.73 -5.09
C GLU A 334 -14.36 -14.40 -3.61
N LYS A 335 -13.21 -14.26 -2.94
CA LYS A 335 -13.14 -13.91 -1.53
C LYS A 335 -13.67 -12.50 -1.26
N GLN A 336 -13.35 -11.53 -2.11
CA GLN A 336 -13.84 -10.16 -2.02
C GLN A 336 -15.36 -10.12 -2.14
N ALA A 337 -15.94 -10.83 -3.12
CA ALA A 337 -17.38 -10.92 -3.29
C ALA A 337 -18.07 -11.54 -2.08
N ALA A 338 -17.53 -12.65 -1.54
CA ALA A 338 -18.08 -13.31 -0.35
C ALA A 338 -18.02 -12.41 0.90
N ILE A 339 -16.90 -11.70 1.11
CA ILE A 339 -16.74 -10.75 2.20
C ILE A 339 -17.73 -9.59 2.05
N LEU A 340 -17.84 -9.01 0.86
CA LEU A 340 -18.72 -7.88 0.60
C LEU A 340 -20.19 -8.23 0.85
N ALA A 341 -20.64 -9.36 0.31
CA ALA A 341 -22.00 -9.88 0.54
C ALA A 341 -22.25 -10.13 2.04
N SER A 342 -21.28 -10.68 2.76
CA SER A 342 -21.43 -10.92 4.19
C SER A 342 -21.51 -9.63 5.00
N ALA A 343 -20.62 -8.68 4.72
CA ALA A 343 -20.55 -7.37 5.35
C ALA A 343 -21.85 -6.57 5.16
N ALA A 344 -22.45 -6.63 3.97
CA ALA A 344 -23.70 -5.95 3.66
C ALA A 344 -24.86 -6.37 4.58
N ARG A 345 -24.92 -7.64 5.02
CA ARG A 345 -25.99 -8.14 5.91
C ARG A 345 -25.99 -7.50 7.30
N LEU A 346 -24.86 -6.92 7.71
CA LEU A 346 -24.73 -6.22 9.00
C LEU A 346 -25.56 -4.94 9.03
N LEU A 347 -25.74 -4.29 7.87
CA LEU A 347 -26.29 -2.95 7.82
C LEU A 347 -27.78 -2.93 8.11
N LYS A 348 -28.17 -1.97 8.95
CA LYS A 348 -29.57 -1.54 9.04
C LYS A 348 -29.98 -0.79 7.77
N GLN A 349 -31.27 -0.52 7.61
CA GLN A 349 -31.76 0.39 6.56
C GLN A 349 -31.17 1.79 6.73
N GLY A 350 -30.79 2.43 5.63
CA GLY A 350 -30.04 3.69 5.63
C GLY A 350 -28.58 3.57 6.08
N GLY A 351 -28.11 2.35 6.38
CA GLY A 351 -26.72 2.07 6.71
C GLY A 351 -25.81 2.23 5.50
N ARG A 352 -24.54 2.57 5.74
CA ARG A 352 -23.53 2.78 4.68
C ARG A 352 -22.42 1.74 4.73
N LEU A 353 -22.06 1.24 3.57
CA LEU A 353 -20.96 0.32 3.32
C LEU A 353 -19.92 1.02 2.45
N VAL A 354 -18.65 0.98 2.85
CA VAL A 354 -17.54 1.35 1.97
C VAL A 354 -16.75 0.09 1.65
N TYR A 355 -16.75 -0.29 0.37
CA TYR A 355 -15.84 -1.29 -0.15
C TYR A 355 -14.60 -0.60 -0.68
N ALA A 356 -13.41 -1.09 -0.31
CA ALA A 356 -12.15 -0.50 -0.73
C ALA A 356 -11.08 -1.57 -0.97
N THR A 357 -10.16 -1.26 -1.89
CA THR A 357 -8.97 -2.08 -2.17
C THR A 357 -7.77 -1.18 -2.40
N CYS A 358 -6.57 -1.75 -2.31
CA CYS A 358 -5.35 -1.15 -2.87
C CYS A 358 -4.92 -1.85 -4.17
N SER A 359 -5.90 -2.15 -5.04
CA SER A 359 -5.69 -2.70 -6.38
C SER A 359 -5.95 -1.66 -7.47
N LEU A 360 -5.30 -1.85 -8.61
CA LEU A 360 -5.55 -1.10 -9.84
C LEU A 360 -6.49 -1.87 -10.80
N LEU A 361 -6.76 -3.15 -10.52
CA LEU A 361 -7.44 -4.02 -11.48
C LEU A 361 -8.95 -3.85 -11.39
N HIS A 362 -9.59 -3.68 -12.55
CA HIS A 362 -11.04 -3.58 -12.67
C HIS A 362 -11.78 -4.75 -12.02
N GLU A 363 -11.24 -5.96 -12.18
CA GLU A 363 -11.84 -7.21 -11.68
C GLU A 363 -11.87 -7.32 -10.16
N GLU A 364 -10.99 -6.60 -9.46
CA GLU A 364 -10.99 -6.46 -7.99
C GLU A 364 -11.76 -5.22 -7.52
N ASN A 365 -12.21 -4.36 -8.44
CA ASN A 365 -12.70 -3.03 -8.13
C ASN A 365 -14.16 -2.89 -8.59
N GLN A 366 -14.39 -2.23 -9.73
CA GLN A 366 -15.74 -1.92 -10.20
C GLN A 366 -16.51 -3.20 -10.53
N ALA A 367 -15.86 -4.26 -11.04
CA ALA A 367 -16.54 -5.52 -11.36
C ALA A 367 -17.17 -6.16 -10.11
N ILE A 368 -16.46 -6.16 -8.97
CA ILE A 368 -16.98 -6.65 -7.68
C ILE A 368 -18.20 -5.84 -7.24
N VAL A 369 -18.11 -4.51 -7.33
CA VAL A 369 -19.19 -3.61 -6.91
C VAL A 369 -20.41 -3.73 -7.82
N GLN A 370 -20.21 -3.80 -9.14
CA GLN A 370 -21.28 -3.97 -10.12
C GLN A 370 -22.02 -5.30 -9.92
N ALA A 371 -21.29 -6.40 -9.75
CA ALA A 371 -21.87 -7.71 -9.46
C ALA A 371 -22.66 -7.70 -8.14
N PHE A 372 -22.12 -7.05 -7.10
CA PHE A 372 -22.81 -6.89 -5.83
C PHE A 372 -24.11 -6.10 -5.98
N LEU A 373 -24.09 -4.93 -6.62
CA LEU A 373 -25.29 -4.10 -6.80
C LEU A 373 -26.37 -4.79 -7.65
N ALA A 374 -25.97 -5.60 -8.63
CA ALA A 374 -26.90 -6.42 -9.40
C ALA A 374 -27.57 -7.52 -8.55
N ALA A 375 -26.84 -8.14 -7.63
CA ALA A 375 -27.34 -9.17 -6.73
C ALA A 375 -28.11 -8.62 -5.51
N HIS A 376 -27.88 -7.36 -5.14
CA HIS A 376 -28.42 -6.72 -3.95
C HIS A 376 -29.19 -5.44 -4.28
N PRO A 377 -30.44 -5.55 -4.81
CA PRO A 377 -31.23 -4.40 -5.24
C PRO A 377 -31.67 -3.47 -4.09
N ASP A 378 -31.53 -3.91 -2.83
CA ASP A 378 -31.73 -3.08 -1.64
C ASP A 378 -30.53 -2.15 -1.36
N PHE A 379 -29.49 -2.18 -2.18
CA PHE A 379 -28.37 -1.25 -2.13
C PHE A 379 -28.38 -0.29 -3.32
N THR A 380 -27.76 0.86 -3.11
CA THR A 380 -27.51 1.87 -4.15
C THR A 380 -26.09 2.39 -4.02
N LEU A 381 -25.48 2.70 -5.16
CA LEU A 381 -24.20 3.40 -5.19
C LEU A 381 -24.42 4.88 -4.82
N VAL A 382 -23.57 5.40 -3.95
CA VAL A 382 -23.51 6.83 -3.63
C VAL A 382 -22.24 7.37 -4.28
N PRO A 383 -22.33 8.40 -5.13
CA PRO A 383 -21.16 8.95 -5.79
C PRO A 383 -20.08 9.38 -4.79
N ALA A 384 -18.86 8.87 -4.97
CA ALA A 384 -17.73 9.22 -4.10
C ALA A 384 -17.48 10.74 -4.11
N SER A 385 -17.69 11.41 -5.25
CA SER A 385 -17.62 12.86 -5.39
C SER A 385 -18.51 13.62 -4.40
N ASP A 386 -19.73 13.14 -4.18
CA ASP A 386 -20.69 13.81 -3.29
C ASP A 386 -20.28 13.63 -1.84
N VAL A 387 -19.78 12.45 -1.48
CA VAL A 387 -19.26 12.20 -0.13
C VAL A 387 -18.01 13.03 0.14
N LEU A 388 -17.07 13.13 -0.81
CA LEU A 388 -15.88 13.98 -0.68
C LEU A 388 -16.26 15.45 -0.52
N ARG A 389 -17.21 15.96 -1.32
CA ARG A 389 -17.73 17.33 -1.21
C ARG A 389 -18.35 17.58 0.17
N GLN A 390 -19.15 16.65 0.69
CA GLN A 390 -19.73 16.73 2.04
C GLN A 390 -18.67 16.75 3.15
N GLN A 391 -17.50 16.15 2.90
CA GLN A 391 -16.36 16.15 3.82
C GLN A 391 -15.41 17.33 3.57
N HIS A 392 -15.78 18.26 2.68
CA HIS A 392 -14.97 19.42 2.27
C HIS A 392 -13.59 19.04 1.72
N ILE A 393 -13.53 17.95 0.96
CA ILE A 393 -12.31 17.49 0.29
C ILE A 393 -12.40 17.86 -1.19
N ASP A 394 -11.49 18.74 -1.62
CA ASP A 394 -11.36 19.14 -3.03
C ASP A 394 -10.56 18.08 -3.80
N LEU A 395 -11.27 17.04 -4.23
CA LEU A 395 -10.73 15.95 -5.02
C LEU A 395 -11.79 15.52 -6.04
N ALA A 396 -11.52 15.81 -7.30
CA ALA A 396 -12.42 15.46 -8.40
C ALA A 396 -12.47 13.94 -8.58
N MET A 397 -13.65 13.36 -8.36
CA MET A 397 -13.96 11.94 -8.54
C MET A 397 -15.33 11.82 -9.20
N GLY A 398 -15.70 10.60 -9.60
CA GLY A 398 -17.05 10.28 -10.05
C GLY A 398 -17.77 9.40 -9.04
N ASP A 399 -18.39 8.35 -9.57
CA ASP A 399 -19.08 7.33 -8.78
C ASP A 399 -18.16 6.61 -7.78
N TYR A 400 -16.91 6.40 -8.18
CA TYR A 400 -15.88 5.73 -7.39
C TYR A 400 -14.74 6.69 -7.03
N LEU A 401 -14.08 6.42 -5.91
CA LEU A 401 -12.75 6.97 -5.64
C LEU A 401 -11.73 6.07 -6.32
N GLN A 402 -10.93 6.64 -7.24
CA GLN A 402 -9.86 5.95 -7.96
C GLN A 402 -8.58 6.79 -7.87
N LEU A 403 -7.70 6.40 -6.95
CA LEU A 403 -6.43 7.06 -6.74
C LEU A 403 -5.33 6.33 -7.50
N THR A 404 -4.38 7.10 -7.99
CA THR A 404 -3.17 6.61 -8.65
C THR A 404 -2.00 7.55 -8.36
N PRO A 405 -0.75 7.04 -8.31
CA PRO A 405 0.38 7.88 -7.95
C PRO A 405 0.66 9.02 -8.93
N GLN A 406 0.44 8.82 -10.24
CA GLN A 406 0.73 9.84 -11.26
C GLN A 406 -0.18 11.08 -11.17
N TYR A 407 -1.42 10.93 -10.70
CA TYR A 407 -2.37 12.04 -10.59
C TYR A 407 -2.48 12.58 -9.17
N HIS A 408 -2.32 11.72 -8.17
CA HIS A 408 -2.66 12.04 -6.78
C HIS A 408 -1.46 12.01 -5.83
N ASN A 409 -0.32 11.48 -6.26
CA ASN A 409 0.86 11.25 -5.41
C ASN A 409 0.57 10.38 -4.15
N THR A 410 -0.51 9.61 -4.17
CA THR A 410 -0.85 8.57 -3.19
C THR A 410 -0.44 7.19 -3.72
N ASP A 411 -0.66 6.12 -2.95
CA ASP A 411 -0.70 4.79 -3.58
C ASP A 411 -1.97 4.67 -4.47
N GLY A 412 -2.02 3.61 -5.27
CA GLY A 412 -3.21 3.22 -6.00
C GLY A 412 -4.29 2.67 -5.05
N PHE A 413 -5.48 3.26 -5.07
CA PHE A 413 -6.61 2.84 -4.24
C PHE A 413 -7.93 2.93 -5.01
N PHE A 414 -8.85 2.06 -4.63
CA PHE A 414 -10.23 2.09 -5.08
C PHE A 414 -11.17 2.16 -3.87
N ALA A 415 -12.26 2.92 -3.98
CA ALA A 415 -13.41 2.74 -3.10
C ALA A 415 -14.75 3.01 -3.78
N ALA A 416 -15.76 2.27 -3.33
CA ALA A 416 -17.16 2.48 -3.64
C ALA A 416 -17.96 2.68 -2.34
N VAL A 417 -18.78 3.73 -2.33
CA VAL A 417 -19.71 4.01 -1.23
C VAL A 417 -21.07 3.48 -1.63
N MET A 418 -21.67 2.64 -0.80
CA MET A 418 -22.99 2.08 -1.02
C MET A 418 -23.85 2.32 0.21
N GLU A 419 -25.14 2.57 -0.02
CA GLU A 419 -26.12 2.72 1.05
C GLU A 419 -27.24 1.71 0.87
N ARG A 420 -27.66 1.12 1.99
CA ARG A 420 -28.84 0.27 2.04
C ARG A 420 -30.07 1.17 2.02
N ARG A 421 -30.99 0.97 1.09
CA ARG A 421 -32.19 1.80 0.93
C ARG A 421 -33.00 1.85 2.23
N ASN A 422 -33.58 3.01 2.51
CA ASN A 422 -34.69 3.10 3.47
C ASN A 422 -35.90 2.43 2.82
N ALA A 423 -36.62 1.60 3.58
CA ALA A 423 -37.86 0.99 3.11
C ALA A 423 -38.93 2.04 2.81
#